data_AF-A0A660RUP2-F1
#
_entry.id   AF-A0A660RUP2-F1
#
_cell.length_a   1.000
_cell.length_b   1.000
_cell.length_c   1.000
_cell.angle_alpha   90.00
_cell.angle_beta   90.00
_cell.angle_gamma   90.00
#
_symmetry.space_group_name_H-M   'P 1'
#
loop_
_entity.id
_entity.type
_entity.pdbx_description
1 polymer ?
#
loop_
_entity_poly.entity_id
_entity_poly.type
_entity_poly.pdbx_seq_one_letter_code
_entity_poly.pdbx_strand_id
1 'polypeptide(L)' 'LEISGRKGHCFTNGHIVKLAKKYEAPLVINSDAHAPSDLLTKEMALKIGIGAGLTQTEVEAIWKKTKERFV' A
#
# COMPACT_ATOMS: atom_id res chain seq x y z
N LEU A 1 -9.35 0.25 1.93
CA LEU A 1 -8.43 0.38 3.08
C LEU A 1 -7.06 0.79 2.56
N GLU A 2 -6.32 1.59 3.34
CA GLU A 2 -5.02 2.13 2.92
C GLU A 2 -3.87 1.45 3.66
N ILE A 3 -2.79 1.16 2.94
CA ILE A 3 -1.47 0.85 3.49
C ILE A 3 -0.61 2.11 3.34
N SER A 4 -0.22 2.69 4.47
CA SER A 4 0.50 3.96 4.47
C SER A 4 2.00 3.76 4.30
N GLY A 5 2.59 4.48 3.36
CA GLY A 5 4.04 4.65 3.19
C GLY A 5 4.63 5.76 4.07
N ARG A 6 3.80 6.52 4.77
CA ARG A 6 4.23 7.63 5.61
C ARG A 6 4.91 7.14 6.88
N LYS A 7 6.08 7.71 7.18
CA LYS A 7 6.81 7.42 8.42
C LYS A 7 5.93 7.75 9.63
N GLY A 8 5.91 6.84 10.61
CA GLY A 8 5.13 6.99 11.83
C GLY A 8 3.66 6.56 11.72
N HIS A 9 3.11 6.41 10.51
CA HIS A 9 1.73 5.95 10.30
C HIS A 9 1.66 4.50 9.79
N CYS A 10 2.81 3.90 9.48
CA CYS A 10 2.91 2.56 8.87
C CYS A 10 3.02 1.40 9.87
N PHE A 11 3.10 1.66 11.18
CA PHE A 11 3.39 0.65 12.21
C PHE A 11 2.42 -0.53 12.22
N THR A 12 1.15 -0.28 11.89
CA THR A 12 0.09 -1.29 11.92
C THR A 12 -0.37 -1.72 10.53
N ASN A 13 0.41 -1.45 9.47
CA ASN A 13 0.06 -1.86 8.10
C ASN A 13 -0.24 -3.36 8.00
N GLY A 14 0.49 -4.20 8.72
CA GLY A 14 0.22 -5.65 8.76
C GLY A 14 -1.15 -6.01 9.35
N HIS A 15 -1.63 -5.24 10.32
CA HIS A 15 -2.98 -5.42 10.86
C HIS A 15 -4.04 -5.07 9.81
N ILE A 16 -3.83 -3.98 9.07
CA ILE A 16 -4.73 -3.57 7.98
C ILE A 16 -4.78 -4.63 6.88
N VAL A 17 -3.63 -5.17 6.46
CA VAL A 17 -3.56 -6.26 5.46
C VAL A 17 -4.32 -7.48 5.94
N LYS A 18 -4.12 -7.90 7.20
CA LYS A 18 -4.83 -9.06 7.77
C LYS A 18 -6.35 -8.86 7.77
N LEU A 19 -6.83 -7.69 8.19
CA LEU A 19 -8.26 -7.38 8.16
C LEU A 19 -8.80 -7.31 6.74
N ALA A 20 -8.08 -6.67 5.82
CA ALA A 20 -8.49 -6.57 4.43
C ALA A 20 -8.62 -7.93 3.76
N LYS A 21 -7.68 -8.86 4.00
CA LYS A 21 -7.79 -10.25 3.54
C LYS A 21 -8.98 -10.97 4.16
N LYS A 22 -9.21 -10.80 5.47
CA LYS A 22 -10.32 -11.44 6.19
C LYS A 22 -11.70 -11.03 5.65
N TYR A 23 -11.85 -9.76 5.29
CA TYR A 23 -13.13 -9.18 4.86
C TYR A 23 -13.18 -8.87 3.36
N GLU A 24 -12.21 -9.38 2.58
CA GLU A 24 -12.08 -9.18 1.13
C GLU A 24 -12.16 -7.70 0.71
N ALA A 25 -11.68 -6.80 1.58
CA ALA A 25 -11.75 -5.37 1.36
C ALA A 25 -10.65 -4.92 0.37
N PRO A 26 -10.96 -4.02 -0.58
CA PRO A 26 -9.96 -3.50 -1.50
C PRO A 26 -8.89 -2.69 -0.75
N LEU A 27 -7.64 -2.86 -1.18
CA LEU A 27 -6.47 -2.18 -0.65
C LEU A 27 -5.92 -1.17 -1.66
N VAL A 28 -5.32 -0.10 -1.14
CA VAL A 28 -4.50 0.87 -1.87
C VAL A 28 -3.21 1.11 -1.08
N ILE A 29 -2.10 1.36 -1.76
CA ILE A 29 -0.84 1.79 -1.13
C ILE A 29 -0.64 3.26 -1.47
N ASN A 30 -0.48 4.11 -0.47
CA ASN A 30 -0.33 5.55 -0.64
C ASN A 30 0.77 6.08 0.27
N SER A 31 1.45 7.16 -0.13
CA SER A 31 2.50 7.79 0.67
C SER A 31 2.02 8.92 1.57
N ASP A 32 0.81 9.44 1.38
CA ASP A 32 0.32 10.64 2.09
C ASP A 32 1.34 11.80 1.98
N ALA A 33 1.73 12.09 0.73
CA ALA A 33 2.87 12.96 0.41
C ALA A 33 2.63 14.43 0.76
N HIS A 34 3.56 15.04 1.51
CA HIS A 34 3.57 16.49 1.78
C HIS A 34 4.71 17.21 1.06
N ALA A 35 5.71 16.46 0.56
CA ALA A 35 6.81 16.95 -0.25
C ALA A 35 7.05 16.02 -1.47
N PRO A 36 7.73 16.48 -2.53
CA PRO A 36 8.04 15.63 -3.70
C PRO A 36 8.84 14.36 -3.36
N SER A 37 9.69 14.41 -2.32
CA SER A 37 10.42 13.25 -1.82
C SER A 37 9.53 12.17 -1.21
N ASP A 38 8.30 12.51 -0.86
CA ASP A 38 7.32 11.56 -0.34
C ASP A 38 6.55 10.87 -1.46
N LEU A 39 6.74 11.25 -2.74
CA LEU A 39 6.06 10.60 -3.85
C LEU A 39 6.44 9.12 -3.90
N LEU A 40 5.41 8.28 -3.97
CA LEU A 40 5.57 6.84 -3.89
C LEU A 40 6.08 6.29 -5.23
N THR A 41 7.27 5.69 -5.24
CA THR A 41 7.73 4.89 -6.38
C THR A 41 7.14 3.48 -6.33
N LYS A 42 7.11 2.79 -7.48
CA LYS A 42 6.63 1.40 -7.54
C LYS A 42 7.49 0.49 -6.66
N GLU A 43 8.80 0.70 -6.66
CA GLU A 43 9.76 -0.07 -5.86
C GLU A 43 9.53 0.13 -4.37
N MET A 44 9.22 1.37 -3.95
CA MET A 44 8.90 1.66 -2.56
C MET A 44 7.56 1.03 -2.15
N ALA A 45 6.54 1.12 -3.01
CA ALA A 45 5.25 0.47 -2.78
C ALA A 45 5.38 -1.06 -2.62
N LEU A 46 6.23 -1.69 -3.43
CA LEU A 46 6.58 -3.11 -3.31
C LEU A 46 7.16 -3.43 -1.93
N LYS A 47 8.17 -2.68 -1.49
CA LYS A 47 8.81 -2.89 -0.18
C LYS A 47 7.80 -2.72 0.97
N ILE A 48 6.99 -1.67 0.93
CA ILE A 48 5.96 -1.41 1.96
C ILE A 48 4.92 -2.53 1.98
N GLY A 49 4.38 -2.91 0.83
CA GLY A 49 3.36 -3.94 0.74
C GLY A 49 3.86 -5.31 1.21
N ILE A 50 5.06 -5.70 0.79
CA ILE A 50 5.69 -6.95 1.24
C ILE A 50 5.95 -6.91 2.75
N GLY A 51 6.49 -5.79 3.27
CA GLY A 51 6.69 -5.60 4.70
C GLY A 51 5.39 -5.62 5.52
N ALA A 52 4.26 -5.29 4.89
CA ALA A 52 2.93 -5.39 5.49
C ALA A 52 2.31 -6.80 5.39
N GLY A 53 2.96 -7.78 4.75
CA GLY A 53 2.44 -9.15 4.62
C GLY A 53 1.65 -9.43 3.35
N LEU A 54 1.82 -8.62 2.31
CA LEU A 54 1.37 -8.93 0.94
C LEU A 54 2.45 -9.71 0.18
N THR A 55 2.03 -10.47 -0.81
CA THR A 55 2.94 -11.04 -1.82
C THR A 55 3.26 -9.99 -2.88
N GLN A 56 4.35 -10.19 -3.63
CA GLN A 56 4.69 -9.31 -4.75
C GLN A 56 3.54 -9.18 -5.76
N THR A 57 2.92 -10.31 -6.14
CA THR A 57 1.80 -10.34 -7.09
C THR A 57 0.59 -9.56 -6.57
N GLU A 58 0.28 -9.65 -5.27
CA GLU A 58 -0.79 -8.86 -4.66
C GLU A 58 -0.50 -7.36 -4.75
N VAL A 59 0.75 -6.94 -4.46
CA VAL A 59 1.13 -5.53 -4.56
C VAL A 59 1.07 -5.03 -5.99
N GLU A 60 1.54 -5.80 -6.96
CA GLU A 60 1.46 -5.44 -8.39
C GLU A 60 0.01 -5.29 -8.86
N ALA A 61 -0.88 -6.18 -8.44
CA ALA A 61 -2.30 -6.10 -8.73
C ALA A 61 -2.95 -4.86 -8.10
N ILE A 62 -2.64 -4.56 -6.83
CA ILE A 62 -3.10 -3.34 -6.15
C ILE A 62 -2.59 -2.10 -6.86
N TRP A 63 -1.30 -2.05 -7.22
CA TRP A 63 -0.68 -0.92 -7.90
C TRP A 63 -1.32 -0.64 -9.26
N LYS A 64 -1.54 -1.69 -10.06
CA LYS A 64 -2.22 -1.59 -11.36
C LYS A 64 -3.65 -1.07 -11.20
N LYS A 65 -4.44 -1.70 -10.31
CA LYS A 65 -5.84 -1.28 -10.04
C LYS A 65 -5.93 0.16 -9.52
N THR A 66 -4.97 0.58 -8.69
CA THR A 66 -4.94 1.94 -8.16
C THR A 66 -4.73 2.95 -9.28
N LYS A 67 -3.79 2.69 -10.20
CA LYS A 67 -3.59 3.54 -11.37
C LYS A 67 -4.85 3.60 -12.23
N GLU A 68 -5.41 2.45 -12.61
CA GLU A 68 -6.62 2.40 -13.45
C GLU A 68 -7.83 3.12 -12.85
N ARG A 69 -7.93 3.17 -11.52
CA ARG A 69 -9.09 3.72 -10.82
C ARG A 69 -8.94 5.20 -10.46
N PHE A 70 -7.73 5.69 -10.24
CA PHE A 70 -7.50 7.01 -9.64
C PHE A 70 -6.56 7.91 -10.45
N VAL A 71 -5.97 7.42 -11.55
CA VAL A 71 -5.10 8.18 -12.46
C VAL A 71 -5.59 8.01 -13.89
#